data_AF-A0A497L6B3-F1
#
_entry.id   AF-A0A497L6B3-F1
#
_cell.length_a   1.000
_cell.length_b   1.000
_cell.length_c   1.000
_cell.angle_alpha   90.00
_cell.angle_beta   90.00
_cell.angle_gamma   90.00
#
_symmetry.space_group_name_H-M   'P 1'
#
loop_
_entity.id
_entity.type
_entity.pdbx_description
1 polymer ?
#
loop_
_entity_poly.entity_id
_entity_poly.type
_entity_poly.pdbx_seq_one_letter_code
_entity_poly.pdbx_strand_id
1 'polypeptide(L)'
;MAARVDFYQALRGLIDQIPQGWVSTPIDLADALGDRRAARAVSEALQRDELRDAAEKVVKSPPPVWKVFRDFSTDRPLLRLLEFQRVMSDRVVQEDRLSGAELIAGVDVAYAGDKAYAACIVLDDRFEVVDSASATIDVRFPYIPGYLAFREAPAVEAAAKRVSGFDVLLVNGHGVAHPRGCGLASHVGLDLEVPTIGVARRRLWGAVGAPRGDWTPLLHGDRVIGAKLSIGGRHPIYVSVGHNISLETSIGIVRRMVRRGRLPEPLREAHRAAEELRAKLGARRP
;
A
#
# COMPACT_ATOMS: atom_id res chain seq x y z
N MET A 1 14.82 -7.03 3.70
CA MET A 1 14.13 -5.98 4.47
C MET A 1 14.55 -4.62 3.94
N ALA A 2 13.59 -3.82 3.45
CA ALA A 2 13.83 -2.41 3.20
C ALA A 2 14.31 -1.73 4.49
N ALA A 3 15.24 -0.78 4.40
CA ALA A 3 15.53 0.11 5.52
C ALA A 3 14.22 0.78 5.96
N ARG A 4 13.87 0.66 7.25
CA ARG A 4 12.65 1.25 7.80
C ARG A 4 12.82 2.77 7.78
N VAL A 5 12.12 3.45 6.87
CA VAL A 5 12.16 4.91 6.76
C VAL A 5 11.10 5.50 7.67
N ASP A 6 11.52 6.30 8.65
CA ASP A 6 10.63 7.23 9.35
C ASP A 6 10.55 8.53 8.54
N PHE A 7 9.41 8.75 7.88
CA PHE A 7 9.22 9.92 7.04
C PHE A 7 9.24 11.22 7.83
N TYR A 8 8.68 11.19 9.05
CA TYR A 8 8.54 12.40 9.87
C TYR A 8 9.89 12.83 10.43
N GLN A 9 10.72 11.87 10.83
CA GLN A 9 12.11 12.14 11.22
C GLN A 9 12.93 12.70 10.05
N ALA A 10 12.82 12.10 8.86
CA ALA A 10 13.51 12.60 7.68
C ALA A 10 13.07 14.03 7.30
N LEU A 11 11.76 14.30 7.35
CA LEU A 11 11.22 15.64 7.09
C LEU A 11 11.69 16.64 8.14
N ARG A 12 11.70 16.29 9.42
CA ARG A 12 12.22 17.14 10.50
C ARG A 12 13.68 17.53 10.24
N GLY A 13 14.52 16.56 9.89
CA GLY A 13 15.93 16.79 9.59
C GLY A 13 16.17 17.72 8.39
N LEU A 14 15.23 17.81 7.44
CA LEU A 14 15.30 18.80 6.36
C LEU A 14 14.88 20.20 6.84
N ILE A 15 13.80 20.29 7.61
CA ILE A 15 13.30 21.59 8.11
C ILE A 15 14.32 22.25 9.03
N ASP A 16 15.03 21.47 9.84
CA ASP A 16 16.06 21.97 10.76
C ASP A 16 17.27 22.58 10.02
N GLN A 17 17.49 22.22 8.74
CA GLN A 17 18.54 22.83 7.91
C GLN A 17 18.17 24.23 7.42
N ILE A 18 16.89 24.63 7.46
CA ILE A 18 16.45 25.94 6.99
C ILE A 18 16.97 27.03 7.95
N PRO A 19 17.85 27.94 7.49
CA PRO A 19 18.44 28.96 8.35
C PRO A 19 17.40 29.97 8.87
N GLN A 20 17.72 30.66 9.96
CA GLN A 20 16.86 31.71 10.49
C GLN A 20 16.62 32.81 9.43
N GLY A 21 15.36 33.23 9.28
CA GLY A 21 14.95 34.23 8.29
C GLY A 21 14.83 33.71 6.85
N TRP A 22 15.02 32.41 6.63
CA TRP A 22 14.73 31.73 5.38
C TRP A 22 13.47 30.87 5.50
N VAL A 23 12.86 30.59 4.36
CA VAL A 23 11.75 29.64 4.26
C VAL A 23 12.02 28.59 3.19
N SER A 24 11.27 27.50 3.21
CA SER A 24 11.18 26.57 2.09
C SER A 24 9.72 26.25 1.76
N THR A 25 9.49 25.40 0.77
CA THR A 25 8.14 24.98 0.38
C THR A 25 7.95 23.47 0.52
N PRO A 26 6.69 22.98 0.64
CA PRO A 26 6.44 21.55 0.61
C PRO A 26 6.95 20.84 -0.64
N ILE A 27 7.05 21.57 -1.77
CA ILE A 27 7.59 21.03 -3.03
C ILE A 27 9.11 20.88 -2.93
N ASP A 28 9.81 21.91 -2.47
CA ASP A 28 11.27 21.86 -2.31
C ASP A 28 11.68 20.76 -1.32
N LEU A 29 10.95 20.61 -0.21
CA LEU A 29 11.15 19.52 0.74
C LEU A 29 10.84 18.14 0.14
N ALA A 30 9.78 18.01 -0.67
CA ALA A 30 9.47 16.75 -1.35
C ALA A 30 10.53 16.37 -2.40
N ASP A 31 11.08 17.35 -3.11
CA ASP A 31 12.20 17.16 -4.02
C ASP A 31 13.47 16.73 -3.25
N ALA A 32 13.75 17.34 -2.10
CA ALA A 32 14.85 16.95 -1.22
C ALA A 32 14.66 15.54 -0.60
N LEU A 33 13.42 15.13 -0.31
CA LEU A 33 13.10 13.76 0.09
C LEU A 33 13.27 12.76 -1.07
N GLY A 34 13.31 13.22 -2.31
CA GLY A 34 13.58 12.43 -3.51
C GLY A 34 12.37 12.12 -4.40
N ASP A 35 11.17 12.64 -4.09
CA ASP A 35 9.99 12.48 -4.96
C ASP A 35 8.98 13.61 -4.75
N ARG A 36 8.87 14.50 -5.74
CA ARG A 36 7.95 15.65 -5.74
C ARG A 36 6.51 15.30 -5.39
N ARG A 37 6.04 14.07 -5.71
CA ARG A 37 4.67 13.63 -5.41
C ARG A 37 4.37 13.60 -3.91
N ALA A 38 5.39 13.63 -3.06
CA ALA A 38 5.25 13.72 -1.62
C ALA A 38 4.84 15.12 -1.13
N ALA A 39 4.78 16.16 -1.97
CA ALA A 39 4.50 17.53 -1.54
C ALA A 39 3.18 17.66 -0.73
N ARG A 40 2.15 16.90 -1.10
CA ARG A 40 0.90 16.84 -0.33
C ARG A 40 1.11 16.19 1.04
N ALA A 41 1.82 15.06 1.09
CA ALA A 41 2.13 14.37 2.34
C ALA A 41 3.01 15.23 3.27
N VAL A 42 3.96 16.00 2.72
CA VAL A 42 4.72 17.01 3.47
C VAL A 42 3.77 18.04 4.07
N SER A 43 2.87 18.61 3.26
CA SER A 43 1.90 19.61 3.74
C SER A 43 1.00 19.09 4.86
N GLU A 44 0.55 17.84 4.76
CA GLU A 44 -0.26 17.18 5.80
C GLU A 44 0.58 16.88 7.06
N ALA A 45 1.83 16.45 6.90
CA ALA A 45 2.74 16.16 8.01
C ALA A 45 3.06 17.39 8.86
N LEU A 46 3.15 18.59 8.27
CA LEU A 46 3.37 19.85 8.99
C LEU A 46 2.26 20.22 9.98
N GLN A 47 1.09 19.56 9.90
CA GLN A 47 -0.01 19.74 10.86
C GLN A 47 0.14 18.84 12.10
N ARG A 48 1.14 17.95 12.14
CA ARG A 48 1.42 17.09 13.30
C ARG A 48 2.08 17.89 14.41
N ASP A 49 1.76 17.55 15.66
CA ASP A 49 2.33 18.22 16.83
C ASP A 49 3.88 18.11 16.87
N GLU A 50 4.44 16.97 16.43
CA GLU A 50 5.89 16.71 16.36
C GLU A 50 6.66 17.64 15.39
N LEU A 51 5.97 18.29 14.45
CA LEU A 51 6.55 19.16 13.41
C LEU A 51 6.08 20.61 13.52
N ARG A 52 5.20 20.91 14.48
CA ARG A 52 4.47 22.18 14.55
C ARG A 52 5.37 23.38 14.86
N ASP A 53 6.38 23.16 15.70
CA ASP A 53 7.41 24.13 16.06
C ASP A 53 8.30 24.51 14.88
N ALA A 54 8.53 23.58 13.95
CA ALA A 54 9.38 23.78 12.79
C ALA A 54 8.59 24.27 11.55
N ALA A 55 7.26 24.10 11.55
CA ALA A 55 6.40 24.33 10.39
C ALA A 55 6.35 25.79 9.90
N GLU A 56 6.68 26.77 10.76
CA GLU A 56 6.72 28.20 10.37
C GLU A 56 7.76 28.50 9.28
N LYS A 57 8.81 27.66 9.18
CA LYS A 57 9.84 27.78 8.13
C LYS A 57 9.38 27.25 6.78
N VAL A 58 8.17 26.67 6.70
CA VAL A 58 7.66 26.04 5.49
C VAL A 58 6.37 26.71 5.04
N VAL A 59 6.43 27.42 3.91
CA VAL A 59 5.30 28.18 3.37
C VAL A 59 4.85 27.67 2.01
N LYS A 60 3.55 27.78 1.73
CA LYS A 60 2.97 27.30 0.47
C LYS A 60 3.43 28.11 -0.74
N SER A 61 3.55 29.43 -0.58
CA SER A 61 3.91 30.35 -1.65
C SER A 61 4.72 31.51 -1.06
N PRO A 62 6.06 31.46 -1.12
CA PRO A 62 6.90 32.55 -0.64
C PRO A 62 6.81 33.76 -1.57
N PRO A 63 6.59 34.98 -1.06
CA PRO A 63 6.70 36.21 -1.84
C PRO A 63 8.09 36.37 -2.49
N PRO A 64 8.22 37.10 -3.62
CA PRO A 64 9.50 37.24 -4.33
C PRO A 64 10.65 37.80 -3.47
N VAL A 65 10.31 38.58 -2.43
CA VAL A 65 11.29 39.23 -1.54
C VAL A 65 11.82 38.30 -0.44
N TRP A 66 11.25 37.10 -0.28
CA TRP A 66 11.67 36.16 0.77
C TRP A 66 12.84 35.29 0.30
N LYS A 67 13.75 34.99 1.22
CA LYS A 67 14.85 34.06 0.96
C LYS A 67 14.34 32.62 1.01
N VAL A 68 14.47 31.89 -0.10
CA VAL A 68 14.00 30.51 -0.23
C VAL A 68 15.17 29.53 -0.20
N PHE A 69 15.16 28.62 0.77
CA PHE A 69 16.19 27.61 0.96
C PHE A 69 15.85 26.34 0.17
N ARG A 70 16.82 25.87 -0.64
CA ARG A 70 16.69 24.66 -1.49
C ARG A 70 17.91 23.73 -1.45
N ASP A 71 18.99 24.15 -0.78
CA ASP A 71 20.27 23.44 -0.76
C ASP A 71 20.32 22.44 0.39
N PHE A 72 19.42 21.45 0.35
CA PHE A 72 19.29 20.45 1.41
C PHE A 72 20.33 19.33 1.28
N SER A 73 20.98 19.00 2.39
CA SER A 73 21.77 17.78 2.55
C SER A 73 20.85 16.62 2.96
N THR A 74 20.82 15.56 2.15
CA THR A 74 19.80 14.50 2.25
C THR A 74 20.28 13.24 1.55
N ASP A 75 19.94 12.08 2.11
CA ASP A 75 20.15 10.77 1.49
C ASP A 75 18.99 10.35 0.57
N ARG A 76 18.04 11.27 0.33
CA ARG A 76 16.88 11.12 -0.56
C ARG A 76 16.08 9.85 -0.24
N PRO A 77 15.48 9.74 0.95
CA PRO A 77 14.91 8.50 1.43
C PRO A 77 13.81 7.95 0.51
N LEU A 78 12.99 8.80 -0.12
CA LEU A 78 11.95 8.33 -1.06
C LEU A 78 12.55 7.78 -2.35
N LEU A 79 13.66 8.34 -2.84
CA LEU A 79 14.36 7.82 -4.01
C LEU A 79 14.90 6.40 -3.72
N ARG A 80 15.51 6.19 -2.55
CA ARG A 80 15.96 4.85 -2.14
C ARG A 80 14.82 3.85 -2.04
N LEU A 81 13.67 4.26 -1.49
CA LEU A 81 12.48 3.40 -1.43
C LEU A 81 11.94 3.07 -2.83
N LEU A 82 11.98 4.03 -3.76
CA LEU A 82 11.62 3.82 -5.16
C LEU A 82 12.56 2.79 -5.83
N GLU A 83 13.87 2.93 -5.62
CA GLU A 83 14.88 2.00 -6.14
C GLU A 83 14.68 0.60 -5.54
N PHE A 84 14.41 0.52 -4.24
CA PHE A 84 14.07 -0.73 -3.57
C PHE A 84 12.85 -1.40 -4.21
N GLN A 85 11.78 -0.66 -4.53
CA GLN A 85 10.61 -1.23 -5.23
C GLN A 85 10.96 -1.79 -6.61
N ARG A 86 11.92 -1.19 -7.34
CA ARG A 86 12.38 -1.71 -8.63
C ARG A 86 13.13 -3.03 -8.45
N VAL A 87 14.06 -3.09 -7.50
CA VAL A 87 14.78 -4.33 -7.17
C VAL A 87 13.81 -5.44 -6.75
N MET A 88 12.80 -5.12 -5.93
CA MET A 88 11.79 -6.09 -5.52
C MET A 88 10.92 -6.55 -6.70
N SER A 89 10.60 -5.65 -7.64
CA SER A 89 9.84 -6.01 -8.83
C SER A 89 10.50 -7.13 -9.65
N ASP A 90 11.82 -7.13 -9.73
CA ASP A 90 12.58 -8.15 -10.50
C ASP A 90 12.54 -9.53 -9.82
N ARG A 91 12.19 -9.58 -8.53
CA ARG A 91 12.06 -10.81 -7.74
C ARG A 91 10.65 -11.41 -7.75
N VAL A 92 9.67 -10.66 -8.27
CA VAL A 92 8.29 -11.14 -8.32
C VAL A 92 8.14 -12.26 -9.35
N VAL A 93 7.86 -13.47 -8.87
CA VAL A 93 7.47 -14.61 -9.71
C VAL A 93 5.99 -14.47 -10.08
N GLN A 94 5.68 -14.52 -11.38
CA GLN A 94 4.32 -14.42 -11.93
C GLN A 94 3.81 -15.73 -12.53
N GLU A 95 4.27 -16.83 -11.95
CA GLU A 95 3.96 -18.21 -12.32
C GLU A 95 3.43 -18.93 -11.10
N ASP A 96 2.61 -19.95 -11.31
CA ASP A 96 2.00 -20.72 -10.22
C ASP A 96 3.04 -21.52 -9.45
N ARG A 97 3.30 -21.10 -8.21
CA ARG A 97 4.13 -21.81 -7.22
C ARG A 97 3.37 -21.96 -5.91
N LEU A 98 2.17 -22.53 -6.02
CA LEU A 98 1.26 -22.81 -4.91
C LEU A 98 1.11 -24.32 -4.68
N SER A 99 0.97 -24.72 -3.43
CA SER A 99 0.70 -26.11 -3.00
C SER A 99 -0.76 -26.52 -3.17
N GLY A 100 -1.66 -25.54 -3.21
CA GLY A 100 -3.10 -25.71 -3.23
C GLY A 100 -3.80 -24.37 -3.44
N ALA A 101 -5.12 -24.38 -3.48
CA ALA A 101 -5.92 -23.16 -3.52
C ALA A 101 -7.24 -23.38 -2.79
N GLU A 102 -7.19 -24.05 -1.65
CA GLU A 102 -8.36 -24.43 -0.86
C GLU A 102 -8.60 -23.40 0.26
N LEU A 103 -7.52 -23.00 0.94
CA LEU A 103 -7.57 -22.04 2.05
C LEU A 103 -7.07 -20.67 1.59
N ILE A 104 -7.99 -19.70 1.49
CA ILE A 104 -7.69 -18.37 0.97
C ILE A 104 -7.75 -17.35 2.10
N ALA A 105 -6.61 -16.71 2.38
CA ALA A 105 -6.53 -15.61 3.32
C ALA A 105 -6.87 -14.27 2.65
N GLY A 106 -7.47 -13.36 3.41
CA GLY A 106 -7.65 -11.96 3.02
C GLY A 106 -7.17 -11.04 4.12
N VAL A 107 -6.46 -9.97 3.75
CA VAL A 107 -5.97 -8.95 4.69
C VAL A 107 -6.32 -7.54 4.26
N ASP A 108 -6.79 -6.75 5.21
CA ASP A 108 -7.11 -5.33 5.04
C ASP A 108 -6.66 -4.51 6.25
N VAL A 109 -6.51 -3.20 6.05
CA VAL A 109 -6.05 -2.24 7.07
C VAL A 109 -7.03 -1.07 7.18
N ALA A 110 -7.41 -0.74 8.40
CA ALA A 110 -8.16 0.47 8.76
C ALA A 110 -7.27 1.43 9.57
N TYR A 111 -7.62 2.71 9.62
CA TYR A 111 -6.78 3.75 10.25
C TYR A 111 -7.55 4.64 11.22
N ALA A 112 -6.96 4.94 12.38
CA ALA A 112 -7.41 6.04 13.23
C ALA A 112 -6.20 6.78 13.82
N GLY A 113 -6.11 8.09 13.53
CA GLY A 113 -4.92 8.88 13.84
C GLY A 113 -3.67 8.25 13.24
N ASP A 114 -2.68 7.99 14.08
CA ASP A 114 -1.39 7.41 13.69
C ASP A 114 -1.32 5.90 13.87
N LYS A 115 -2.46 5.23 13.98
CA LYS A 115 -2.52 3.77 14.14
C LYS A 115 -3.16 3.12 12.91
N ALA A 116 -2.54 2.03 12.49
CA ALA A 116 -3.07 1.08 11.51
C ALA A 116 -3.59 -0.16 12.25
N TYR A 117 -4.80 -0.58 11.91
CA TYR A 117 -5.50 -1.75 12.45
C TYR A 117 -5.67 -2.75 11.31
N ALA A 118 -4.87 -3.81 11.31
CA ALA A 118 -4.92 -4.85 10.30
C ALA A 118 -5.70 -6.06 10.81
N ALA A 119 -6.45 -6.71 9.93
CA ALA A 119 -7.07 -8.00 10.20
C ALA A 119 -6.82 -8.95 9.02
N CYS A 120 -6.49 -10.19 9.32
CA CYS A 120 -6.28 -11.26 8.36
C CYS A 120 -7.25 -12.40 8.66
N ILE A 121 -8.04 -12.82 7.67
CA ILE A 121 -9.09 -13.83 7.78
C ILE A 121 -8.81 -14.94 6.78
N VAL A 122 -8.78 -16.20 7.22
CA VAL A 122 -8.63 -17.39 6.37
C VAL A 122 -10.00 -18.02 6.18
N LEU A 123 -10.39 -18.21 4.92
CA LEU A 123 -11.63 -18.89 4.56
C LEU A 123 -11.36 -20.17 3.76
N ASP A 124 -12.24 -21.15 3.89
CA ASP A 124 -12.33 -22.31 2.99
C ASP A 124 -13.22 -22.03 1.76
N ASP A 125 -13.47 -23.07 0.95
CA ASP A 125 -14.30 -23.01 -0.25
C ASP A 125 -15.81 -22.84 0.04
N ARG A 126 -16.23 -23.10 1.28
CA ARG A 126 -17.59 -22.88 1.80
C ARG A 126 -17.77 -21.49 2.41
N PHE A 127 -16.72 -20.67 2.41
CA PHE A 127 -16.66 -19.35 3.04
C PHE A 127 -16.75 -19.38 4.57
N GLU A 128 -16.39 -20.50 5.19
CA GLU A 128 -16.29 -20.62 6.65
C GLU A 128 -14.94 -20.09 7.12
N VAL A 129 -14.93 -19.40 8.25
CA VAL A 129 -13.68 -18.87 8.84
C VAL A 129 -12.93 -20.01 9.51
N VAL A 130 -11.75 -20.31 8.98
CA VAL A 130 -10.85 -21.35 9.51
C VAL A 130 -9.87 -20.78 10.53
N ASP A 131 -9.37 -19.57 10.28
CA ASP A 131 -8.44 -18.88 11.18
C ASP A 131 -8.58 -17.36 11.02
N SER A 132 -8.22 -16.59 12.05
CA SER A 132 -8.20 -15.14 11.99
C SER A 132 -7.25 -14.51 13.00
N ALA A 133 -6.59 -13.43 12.61
CA ALA A 133 -5.76 -12.65 13.49
C ALA A 133 -5.83 -11.16 13.16
N SER A 134 -5.38 -10.34 14.11
CA SER A 134 -5.28 -8.90 13.92
C SER A 134 -4.00 -8.32 14.51
N ALA A 135 -3.64 -7.11 14.07
CA ALA A 135 -2.50 -6.36 14.56
C ALA A 135 -2.79 -4.86 14.58
N THR A 136 -2.20 -4.17 15.56
CA THR A 136 -2.24 -2.70 15.67
C THR A 136 -0.82 -2.18 15.66
N ILE A 137 -0.49 -1.27 14.74
CA ILE A 137 0.86 -0.71 14.59
C ILE A 137 0.81 0.81 14.43
N ASP A 138 1.82 1.50 14.95
CA ASP A 138 2.02 2.93 14.72
C ASP A 138 2.53 3.21 13.29
N VAL A 139 1.87 4.14 12.62
CA VAL A 139 2.13 4.54 11.24
C VAL A 139 3.19 5.64 11.21
N ARG A 140 4.40 5.29 10.79
CA ARG A 140 5.55 6.20 10.64
C ARG A 140 5.79 6.68 9.21
N PHE A 141 4.86 6.39 8.31
CA PHE A 141 4.96 6.74 6.89
C PHE A 141 3.60 7.26 6.37
N PRO A 142 3.54 8.46 5.77
CA PRO A 142 2.28 9.05 5.32
C PRO A 142 1.78 8.39 4.04
N TYR A 143 0.56 8.75 3.60
CA TYR A 143 0.06 8.27 2.32
C TYR A 143 0.72 9.06 1.19
N ILE A 144 1.59 8.39 0.43
CA ILE A 144 2.17 8.92 -0.81
C ILE A 144 1.83 7.92 -1.93
N PRO A 145 1.15 8.35 -3.00
CA PRO A 145 0.86 7.47 -4.14
C PRO A 145 2.12 6.77 -4.65
N GLY A 146 2.05 5.44 -4.74
CA GLY A 146 3.18 4.59 -5.12
C GLY A 146 4.05 4.06 -3.96
N TYR A 147 3.83 4.52 -2.72
CA TYR A 147 4.58 4.10 -1.53
C TYR A 147 3.70 3.44 -0.46
N LEU A 148 2.48 3.02 -0.82
CA LEU A 148 1.52 2.41 0.12
C LEU A 148 2.11 1.21 0.87
N ALA A 149 2.95 0.41 0.22
CA ALA A 149 3.62 -0.72 0.84
C ALA A 149 4.39 -0.33 2.11
N PHE A 150 5.13 0.78 2.10
CA PHE A 150 5.90 1.23 3.26
C PHE A 150 5.03 1.75 4.42
N ARG A 151 3.77 2.08 4.12
CA ARG A 151 2.77 2.48 5.11
C ARG A 151 2.01 1.28 5.69
N GLU A 152 1.66 0.30 4.87
CA GLU A 152 0.73 -0.79 5.24
C GLU A 152 1.36 -2.15 5.47
N ALA A 153 2.45 -2.48 4.77
CA ALA A 153 3.08 -3.80 4.85
C ALA A 153 3.41 -4.21 6.30
N PRO A 154 3.94 -3.32 7.19
CA PRO A 154 4.20 -3.71 8.57
C PRO A 154 2.95 -4.23 9.30
N ALA A 155 1.80 -3.58 9.12
CA ALA A 155 0.55 -3.99 9.77
C ALA A 155 -0.04 -5.24 9.13
N VAL A 156 -0.02 -5.31 7.80
CA VAL A 156 -0.46 -6.47 7.01
C VAL A 156 0.33 -7.72 7.41
N GLU A 157 1.66 -7.66 7.40
CA GLU A 157 2.53 -8.77 7.76
C GLU A 157 2.35 -9.19 9.22
N ALA A 158 2.18 -8.23 10.14
CA ALA A 158 1.98 -8.56 11.54
C ALA A 158 0.66 -9.31 11.80
N ALA A 159 -0.39 -9.05 11.02
CA ALA A 159 -1.63 -9.83 11.08
C ALA A 159 -1.47 -11.17 10.36
N ALA A 160 -0.88 -11.19 9.16
CA ALA A 160 -0.73 -12.39 8.34
C ALA A 160 0.19 -13.45 8.99
N LYS A 161 1.27 -13.05 9.66
CA LYS A 161 2.19 -13.96 10.39
C LYS A 161 1.54 -14.66 11.59
N ARG A 162 0.34 -14.23 12.01
CA ARG A 162 -0.39 -14.79 13.16
C ARG A 162 -1.49 -15.77 12.77
N VAL A 163 -1.73 -15.95 11.48
CA VAL A 163 -2.58 -17.01 10.95
C VAL A 163 -1.72 -18.04 10.23
N SER A 164 -2.22 -19.26 10.08
CA SER A 164 -1.47 -20.35 9.44
C SER A 164 -2.32 -21.17 8.48
N GLY A 165 -1.68 -21.95 7.62
CA GLY A 165 -2.35 -22.95 6.78
C GLY A 165 -3.09 -22.41 5.57
N PHE A 166 -2.97 -21.12 5.20
CA PHE A 166 -3.54 -20.62 3.95
C PHE A 166 -2.62 -20.88 2.76
N ASP A 167 -3.21 -21.12 1.59
CA ASP A 167 -2.49 -21.34 0.34
C ASP A 167 -2.15 -20.03 -0.38
N VAL A 168 -3.07 -19.06 -0.34
CA VAL A 168 -2.96 -17.79 -1.06
C VAL A 168 -3.47 -16.65 -0.19
N LEU A 169 -2.73 -15.54 -0.16
CA LEU A 169 -3.11 -14.32 0.54
C LEU A 169 -3.59 -13.23 -0.43
N LEU A 170 -4.86 -12.86 -0.31
CA LEU A 170 -5.44 -11.70 -0.97
C LEU A 170 -5.13 -10.43 -0.16
N VAL A 171 -4.55 -9.44 -0.80
CA VAL A 171 -4.20 -8.16 -0.17
C VAL A 171 -5.02 -7.03 -0.81
N ASN A 172 -5.65 -6.18 0.01
CA ASN A 172 -6.38 -5.00 -0.47
C ASN A 172 -5.42 -3.92 -0.98
N GLY A 173 -4.85 -4.14 -2.16
CA GLY A 173 -3.85 -3.30 -2.78
C GLY A 173 -3.45 -3.84 -4.15
N HIS A 174 -2.53 -3.15 -4.83
CA HIS A 174 -1.97 -3.65 -6.10
C HIS A 174 -0.74 -4.52 -5.83
N GLY A 175 -0.49 -5.48 -6.71
CA GLY A 175 0.79 -6.18 -6.87
C GLY A 175 1.60 -5.57 -8.01
N VAL A 176 1.85 -6.33 -9.08
CA VAL A 176 2.62 -5.87 -10.26
C VAL A 176 1.92 -4.77 -11.07
N ALA A 177 0.61 -4.54 -10.87
CA ALA A 177 -0.13 -3.41 -11.44
C ALA A 177 0.22 -2.06 -10.77
N HIS A 178 1.51 -1.73 -10.76
CA HIS A 178 2.10 -0.62 -10.03
C HIS A 178 3.11 0.09 -10.93
N PRO A 179 3.30 1.43 -10.83
CA PRO A 179 4.26 2.18 -11.65
C PRO A 179 5.72 1.69 -11.56
N ARG A 180 6.03 0.87 -10.56
CA ARG A 180 7.36 0.29 -10.31
C ARG A 180 7.35 -1.23 -10.27
N GLY A 181 6.26 -1.87 -10.73
CA GLY A 181 6.10 -3.33 -10.71
C GLY A 181 6.04 -4.00 -9.33
N CYS A 182 6.20 -3.25 -8.23
CA CYS A 182 6.07 -3.77 -6.87
C CYS A 182 5.10 -2.92 -6.02
N GLY A 183 3.83 -3.29 -6.02
CA GLY A 183 2.82 -2.76 -5.09
C GLY A 183 2.82 -3.47 -3.73
N LEU A 184 1.83 -3.16 -2.89
CA LEU A 184 1.68 -3.74 -1.54
C LEU A 184 1.62 -5.27 -1.56
N ALA A 185 0.83 -5.87 -2.46
CA ALA A 185 0.67 -7.32 -2.52
C ALA A 185 1.97 -8.03 -2.90
N SER A 186 2.75 -7.45 -3.82
CA SER A 186 4.06 -7.98 -4.22
C SER A 186 5.10 -7.84 -3.11
N HIS A 187 5.12 -6.69 -2.42
CA HIS A 187 6.01 -6.46 -1.29
C HIS A 187 5.76 -7.49 -0.19
N VAL A 188 4.50 -7.62 0.24
CA VAL A 188 4.09 -8.57 1.28
C VAL A 188 4.36 -10.01 0.85
N GLY A 189 4.09 -10.38 -0.39
CA GLY A 189 4.35 -11.74 -0.88
C GLY A 189 5.83 -12.11 -0.89
N LEU A 190 6.70 -11.16 -1.24
CA LEU A 190 8.15 -11.36 -1.19
C LEU A 190 8.69 -11.45 0.25
N ASP A 191 8.17 -10.62 1.16
CA ASP A 191 8.66 -10.57 2.54
C ASP A 191 8.10 -11.73 3.40
N LEU A 192 6.93 -12.26 3.06
CA LEU A 192 6.33 -13.44 3.69
C LEU A 192 6.66 -14.76 2.97
N GLU A 193 7.21 -14.69 1.76
CA GLU A 193 7.48 -15.84 0.89
C GLU A 193 6.23 -16.70 0.61
N VAL A 194 5.05 -16.07 0.47
CA VAL A 194 3.77 -16.74 0.19
C VAL A 194 3.16 -16.30 -1.14
N PRO A 195 2.33 -17.13 -1.79
CA PRO A 195 1.53 -16.70 -2.93
C PRO A 195 0.61 -15.55 -2.56
N THR A 196 0.69 -14.44 -3.29
CA THR A 196 -0.14 -13.25 -3.02
C THR A 196 -0.83 -12.72 -4.26
N ILE A 197 -2.05 -12.22 -4.07
CA ILE A 197 -2.84 -11.56 -5.10
C ILE A 197 -3.20 -10.16 -4.61
N GLY A 198 -2.91 -9.14 -5.41
CA GLY A 198 -3.41 -7.79 -5.17
C GLY A 198 -4.82 -7.61 -5.73
N VAL A 199 -5.77 -7.22 -4.88
CA VAL A 199 -7.14 -6.86 -5.26
C VAL A 199 -7.43 -5.43 -4.85
N ALA A 200 -7.66 -4.54 -5.81
CA ALA A 200 -7.89 -3.13 -5.57
C ALA A 200 -9.24 -2.63 -6.10
N ARG A 201 -9.84 -1.67 -5.40
CA ARG A 201 -11.12 -1.04 -5.80
C ARG A 201 -10.99 0.01 -6.89
N ARG A 202 -9.77 0.49 -7.15
CA ARG A 202 -9.45 1.56 -8.11
C ARG A 202 -8.19 1.22 -8.89
N ARG A 203 -8.13 1.64 -10.15
CA ARG A 203 -6.95 1.52 -11.00
C ARG A 203 -5.86 2.45 -10.48
N LEU A 204 -4.66 1.93 -10.28
CA LEU A 204 -3.47 2.72 -9.96
C LEU A 204 -2.60 2.96 -11.20
N TRP A 205 -2.37 1.90 -11.98
CA TRP A 205 -1.46 1.93 -13.13
C TRP A 205 -1.98 1.08 -14.30
N GLY A 206 -1.40 1.29 -15.47
CA GLY A 206 -1.75 0.60 -16.72
C GLY A 206 -3.00 1.14 -17.42
N ALA A 207 -3.05 1.02 -18.74
CA ALA A 207 -4.24 1.33 -19.55
C ALA A 207 -5.21 0.15 -19.56
N VAL A 208 -6.51 0.41 -19.69
CA VAL A 208 -7.52 -0.65 -19.84
C VAL A 208 -7.54 -1.05 -21.31
N GLY A 209 -7.24 -2.31 -21.60
CA GLY A 209 -7.23 -2.86 -22.96
C GLY A 209 -8.61 -3.32 -23.45
N ALA A 210 -8.61 -4.11 -24.52
CA ALA A 210 -9.82 -4.74 -25.05
C ALA A 210 -10.23 -5.96 -24.20
N PRO A 211 -11.54 -6.17 -23.92
CA PRO A 211 -12.01 -7.31 -23.15
C PRO A 211 -11.52 -8.66 -23.69
N ARG A 212 -11.17 -9.58 -22.78
CA ARG A 212 -10.80 -10.97 -23.06
C ARG A 212 -11.76 -11.87 -22.31
N GLY A 213 -12.85 -12.25 -22.98
CA GLY A 213 -13.93 -13.01 -22.36
C GLY A 213 -14.55 -12.24 -21.20
N ASP A 214 -14.34 -12.73 -19.98
CA ASP A 214 -14.99 -12.25 -18.78
C ASP A 214 -14.12 -11.32 -17.90
N TRP A 215 -12.96 -10.92 -18.40
CA TRP A 215 -12.08 -9.91 -17.79
C TRP A 215 -11.50 -8.96 -18.85
N THR A 216 -10.86 -7.88 -18.41
CA THR A 216 -10.21 -6.92 -19.33
C THR A 216 -8.78 -6.67 -18.88
N PRO A 217 -7.75 -6.82 -19.74
CA PRO A 217 -6.36 -6.64 -19.34
C PRO A 217 -6.05 -5.19 -18.96
N LEU A 218 -5.19 -5.05 -17.95
CA LEU A 218 -4.45 -3.83 -17.69
C LEU A 218 -3.10 -3.93 -18.41
N LEU A 219 -2.79 -2.92 -19.23
CA LEU A 219 -1.63 -2.92 -20.12
C LEU A 219 -0.62 -1.85 -19.72
N HIS A 220 0.67 -2.17 -19.78
CA HIS A 220 1.76 -1.20 -19.76
C HIS A 220 2.69 -1.46 -20.95
N GLY A 221 2.58 -0.62 -21.99
CA GLY A 221 3.03 -1.00 -23.32
C GLY A 221 2.28 -2.26 -23.77
N ASP A 222 3.02 -3.25 -24.26
CA ASP A 222 2.47 -4.53 -24.72
C ASP A 222 2.30 -5.57 -23.59
N ARG A 223 2.74 -5.25 -22.37
CA ARG A 223 2.71 -6.19 -21.24
C ARG A 223 1.37 -6.11 -20.50
N VAL A 224 0.77 -7.28 -20.25
CA VAL A 224 -0.36 -7.40 -19.32
C VAL A 224 0.18 -7.37 -17.89
N ILE A 225 -0.27 -6.41 -17.09
CA ILE A 225 0.17 -6.22 -15.69
C ILE A 225 -0.94 -6.52 -14.67
N GLY A 226 -2.11 -6.92 -15.14
CA GLY A 226 -3.26 -7.20 -14.30
C GLY A 226 -4.54 -7.31 -15.10
N ALA A 227 -5.66 -7.38 -14.39
CA ALA A 227 -6.99 -7.55 -14.93
C ALA A 227 -7.98 -6.61 -14.24
N LYS A 228 -8.89 -6.05 -15.01
CA LYS A 228 -10.12 -5.42 -14.55
C LYS A 228 -11.22 -6.47 -14.60
N LEU A 229 -11.86 -6.72 -13.46
CA LEU A 229 -13.00 -7.62 -13.33
C LEU A 229 -14.27 -6.80 -13.05
N SER A 230 -15.28 -6.96 -13.90
CA SER A 230 -16.60 -6.36 -13.71
C SER A 230 -17.55 -7.39 -13.09
N ILE A 231 -17.41 -7.62 -11.78
CA ILE A 231 -18.16 -8.65 -11.05
C ILE A 231 -19.03 -8.03 -9.94
N GLY A 232 -20.25 -8.57 -9.80
CA GLY A 232 -21.15 -8.31 -8.66
C GLY A 232 -21.48 -6.84 -8.34
N GLY A 233 -21.45 -5.95 -9.33
CA GLY A 233 -21.88 -4.56 -9.18
C GLY A 233 -21.48 -3.64 -10.33
N ARG A 234 -21.83 -2.34 -10.21
CA ARG A 234 -21.53 -1.30 -11.22
C ARG A 234 -20.05 -0.95 -11.33
N HIS A 235 -19.27 -1.17 -10.26
CA HIS A 235 -17.88 -0.75 -10.22
C HIS A 235 -16.95 -1.97 -10.29
N PRO A 236 -15.92 -1.95 -11.15
CA PRO A 236 -14.99 -3.06 -11.27
C PRO A 236 -14.07 -3.18 -10.05
N ILE A 237 -13.39 -4.31 -9.95
CA ILE A 237 -12.16 -4.47 -9.17
C ILE A 237 -10.97 -4.67 -10.12
N TYR A 238 -9.77 -4.48 -9.59
CA TYR A 238 -8.52 -4.66 -10.32
C TYR A 238 -7.70 -5.73 -9.61
N VAL A 239 -7.37 -6.79 -10.34
CA VAL A 239 -6.60 -7.93 -9.86
C VAL A 239 -5.22 -7.88 -10.48
N SER A 240 -4.19 -8.14 -9.70
CA SER A 240 -2.81 -8.20 -10.18
C SER A 240 -2.03 -9.22 -9.37
N VAL A 241 -1.06 -9.87 -10.02
CA VAL A 241 -0.16 -10.80 -9.35
C VAL A 241 0.60 -10.07 -8.25
N GLY A 242 0.62 -10.64 -7.05
CA GLY A 242 1.52 -10.22 -5.98
C GLY A 242 2.86 -10.96 -6.09
N HIS A 243 2.87 -12.27 -5.83
CA HIS A 243 4.05 -13.14 -5.89
C HIS A 243 3.62 -14.62 -6.00
N ASN A 244 4.46 -15.49 -6.61
CA ASN A 244 4.30 -16.95 -6.69
C ASN A 244 2.94 -17.44 -7.23
N ILE A 245 2.29 -16.65 -8.10
CA ILE A 245 1.01 -16.99 -8.71
C ILE A 245 0.90 -16.36 -10.10
N SER A 246 0.25 -17.05 -11.03
CA SER A 246 -0.06 -16.53 -12.36
C SER A 246 -1.26 -15.59 -12.33
N LEU A 247 -1.36 -14.70 -13.33
CA LEU A 247 -2.51 -13.79 -13.43
C LEU A 247 -3.82 -14.55 -13.68
N GLU A 248 -3.78 -15.62 -14.47
CA GLU A 248 -4.96 -16.44 -14.78
C GLU A 248 -5.50 -17.12 -13.52
N THR A 249 -4.63 -17.79 -12.76
CA THR A 249 -4.97 -18.40 -11.46
C THR A 249 -5.45 -17.34 -10.48
N SER A 250 -4.82 -16.17 -10.45
CA SER A 250 -5.27 -15.04 -9.61
C SER A 250 -6.71 -14.62 -9.91
N ILE A 251 -7.07 -14.51 -11.19
CA ILE A 251 -8.43 -14.16 -11.62
C ILE A 251 -9.41 -15.26 -11.19
N GLY A 252 -9.06 -16.53 -11.43
CA GLY A 252 -9.89 -17.68 -11.05
C GLY A 252 -10.20 -17.72 -9.56
N ILE A 253 -9.17 -17.60 -8.71
CA ILE A 253 -9.32 -17.57 -7.25
C ILE A 253 -10.19 -16.40 -6.81
N VAL A 254 -9.90 -15.18 -7.28
CA VAL A 254 -10.66 -14.00 -6.88
C VAL A 254 -12.14 -14.13 -7.24
N ARG A 255 -12.46 -14.63 -8.45
CA ARG A 255 -13.85 -14.83 -8.88
C ARG A 255 -14.56 -15.88 -8.04
N ARG A 256 -13.93 -17.03 -7.82
CA ARG A 256 -14.49 -18.11 -6.99
C ARG A 256 -14.78 -17.63 -5.58
N MET A 257 -13.92 -16.76 -5.04
CA MET A 257 -14.09 -16.22 -3.69
C MET A 257 -15.09 -15.07 -3.60
N VAL A 258 -15.76 -14.64 -4.68
CA VAL A 258 -16.78 -13.59 -4.63
C VAL A 258 -18.17 -14.21 -4.51
N ARG A 259 -18.84 -13.99 -3.37
CA ARG A 259 -20.22 -14.45 -3.15
C ARG A 259 -21.25 -13.31 -3.20
N ARG A 260 -20.92 -12.14 -2.63
CA ARG A 260 -21.80 -10.96 -2.60
C ARG A 260 -21.04 -9.68 -2.94
N GLY A 261 -21.65 -8.84 -3.75
CA GLY A 261 -21.01 -7.61 -4.22
C GLY A 261 -19.79 -7.92 -5.10
N ARG A 262 -18.80 -7.02 -5.10
CA ARG A 262 -17.64 -7.11 -6.00
C ARG A 262 -16.34 -7.59 -5.37
N LEU A 263 -16.27 -7.70 -4.04
CA LEU A 263 -15.05 -8.09 -3.34
C LEU A 263 -15.07 -9.57 -2.98
N PRO A 264 -13.93 -10.26 -3.02
CA PRO A 264 -13.84 -11.61 -2.50
C PRO A 264 -14.10 -11.62 -0.99
N GLU A 265 -14.80 -12.66 -0.52
CA GLU A 265 -15.26 -12.79 0.86
C GLU A 265 -14.12 -12.68 1.89
N PRO A 266 -12.90 -13.24 1.68
CA PRO A 266 -11.80 -13.05 2.64
C PRO A 266 -11.45 -11.57 2.86
N LEU A 267 -11.42 -10.75 1.81
CA LEU A 267 -11.18 -9.31 1.92
C LEU A 267 -12.37 -8.55 2.50
N ARG A 268 -13.60 -9.01 2.24
CA ARG A 268 -14.81 -8.41 2.81
C ARG A 268 -14.86 -8.61 4.33
N GLU A 269 -14.52 -9.81 4.80
CA GLU A 269 -14.45 -10.14 6.23
C GLU A 269 -13.27 -9.45 6.90
N ALA A 270 -12.09 -9.41 6.26
CA ALA A 270 -10.93 -8.67 6.75
C ALA A 270 -11.20 -7.17 6.91
N HIS A 271 -11.86 -6.55 5.92
CA HIS A 271 -12.29 -5.15 6.01
C HIS A 271 -13.20 -4.91 7.21
N ARG A 272 -14.20 -5.77 7.43
CA ARG A 272 -15.13 -5.66 8.57
C ARG A 272 -14.36 -5.77 9.89
N ALA A 273 -13.51 -6.79 10.03
CA ALA A 273 -12.74 -7.02 11.24
C ALA A 273 -11.76 -5.88 11.56
N ALA A 274 -11.10 -5.32 10.53
CA ALA A 274 -10.21 -4.16 10.68
C ALA A 274 -10.98 -2.90 11.14
N GLU A 275 -12.15 -2.63 10.55
CA GLU A 275 -13.02 -1.51 10.95
C GLU A 275 -13.59 -1.68 12.37
N GLU A 276 -13.99 -2.90 12.75
CA GLU A 276 -14.43 -3.21 14.11
C GLU A 276 -13.30 -3.00 15.13
N LEU A 277 -12.08 -3.45 14.81
CA LEU A 277 -10.91 -3.24 15.66
C LEU A 277 -10.58 -1.76 15.81
N ARG A 278 -10.61 -1.01 14.70
CA ARG A 278 -10.45 0.45 14.70
C ARG A 278 -11.51 1.12 15.56
N ALA A 279 -12.78 0.74 15.47
CA ALA A 279 -13.85 1.32 16.27
C ALA A 279 -13.65 1.05 17.78
N LYS A 280 -13.31 -0.20 18.14
CA LYS A 280 -13.10 -0.62 19.54
C LYS A 280 -11.89 0.06 20.19
N LEU A 281 -10.79 0.19 19.47
CA LEU A 281 -9.51 0.67 20.02
C LEU A 281 -9.21 2.13 19.69
N GLY A 282 -9.72 2.66 18.57
CA GLY A 282 -9.50 4.04 18.13
C GLY A 282 -10.40 5.07 18.81
N ALA A 283 -11.55 4.65 19.37
CA ALA A 283 -12.42 5.52 20.16
C ALA A 283 -11.88 5.82 21.57
N ARG A 284 -10.87 5.05 22.03
CA ARG A 284 -10.14 5.35 23.27
C ARG A 284 -9.06 6.40 22.96
N ARG A 285 -9.45 7.68 22.91
CA ARG A 285 -8.51 8.76 23.24
C ARG A 285 -8.59 8.99 24.76
N PRO A 286 -7.46 9.11 25.48
CA PRO A 286 -7.49 9.73 26.80
C PRO A 286 -7.99 11.18 26.70
#